data_AF-A0A1T4QS21-F1
#
_entry.id   AF-A0A1T4QS21-F1
#
_cell.length_a   1.000
_cell.length_b   1.000
_cell.length_c   1.000
_cell.angle_alpha   90.00
_cell.angle_beta   90.00
_cell.angle_gamma   90.00
#
_symmetry.space_group_name_H-M   'P 1'
#
loop_
_entity.id
_entity.type
_entity.pdbx_description
1 polymer ?
#
loop_
_entity_poly.entity_id
_entity_poly.type
_entity_poly.pdbx_seq_one_letter_code
_entity_poly.pdbx_strand_id
1 'polypeptide(L)'
;MLSENEWKNADVLMISDFVMQSLDNDIKTQIESAQEDNTNFHSLVIGTSGNNGAINSFNHNWFYDTNNPQANRHLVEQIHEIRTHNSLANA
;
A
#
# COMPACT_ATOMS: atom_id res chain seq x y z
N MET A 1 13.96 7.90 9.88
CA MET A 1 12.72 7.25 10.35
C MET A 1 12.68 5.77 10.01
N LEU A 2 12.48 5.34 8.75
CA LEU A 2 12.48 3.90 8.41
C LEU A 2 13.88 3.26 8.44
N SER A 3 14.91 4.05 8.15
CA SER A 3 16.33 3.63 8.22
C SER A 3 16.90 3.58 9.65
N GLU A 4 16.10 3.92 10.67
CA GLU A 4 16.51 3.80 12.07
C GLU A 4 16.22 2.38 12.56
N ASN A 5 17.12 1.83 13.38
CA ASN A 5 17.11 0.40 13.77
C ASN A 5 15.78 -0.12 14.34
N GLU A 6 14.91 0.76 14.85
CA GLU A 6 13.61 0.39 15.43
C GLU A 6 12.56 0.00 14.38
N TRP A 7 12.72 0.41 13.13
CA TRP A 7 11.73 0.23 12.07
C TRP A 7 12.25 -0.55 10.86
N LYS A 8 13.49 -1.04 10.91
CA LYS A 8 14.19 -1.69 9.80
C LYS A 8 13.43 -2.86 9.14
N ASN A 9 12.56 -3.54 9.90
CA ASN A 9 11.77 -4.67 9.41
C ASN A 9 10.26 -4.39 9.40
N ALA A 10 9.86 -3.12 9.52
CA ALA A 10 8.47 -2.74 9.57
C ALA A 10 7.96 -2.45 8.15
N ASP A 11 6.79 -2.99 7.81
CA ASP A 11 6.04 -2.57 6.63
C ASP A 11 5.27 -1.27 6.91
N VAL A 12 4.98 -0.50 5.86
CA VAL A 12 4.28 0.78 5.92
C VAL A 12 2.89 0.64 5.31
N LEU A 13 1.87 1.17 5.98
CA LEU A 13 0.51 1.32 5.44
C LEU A 13 0.13 2.81 5.39
N MET A 14 -0.11 3.32 4.20
CA MET A 14 -0.65 4.67 3.98
C MET A 14 -2.16 4.61 3.76
N ILE A 15 -2.93 5.40 4.51
CA ILE A 15 -4.39 5.51 4.38
C ILE A 15 -4.72 6.93 3.92
N SER A 16 -5.33 7.07 2.74
CA SER A 16 -5.67 8.37 2.15
C SER A 16 -6.74 8.20 1.07
N ASP A 17 -7.47 9.26 0.72
CA ASP A 17 -8.28 9.32 -0.50
C ASP A 17 -7.46 9.56 -1.77
N PHE A 18 -6.15 9.86 -1.63
CA PHE A 18 -5.20 10.09 -2.73
C PHE A 18 -5.68 11.10 -3.77
N VAL A 19 -6.49 12.09 -3.36
CA VAL A 19 -6.87 13.25 -4.17
C VAL A 19 -5.69 14.25 -4.20
N MET A 20 -4.55 13.78 -4.68
CA MET A 20 -3.31 14.54 -4.84
C MET A 20 -2.78 14.36 -6.27
N GLN A 21 -1.89 15.24 -6.73
CA GLN A 21 -1.37 15.15 -8.11
C GLN A 21 -0.44 13.94 -8.31
N SER A 22 0.54 13.78 -7.43
CA SER A 22 1.45 12.65 -7.38
C SER A 22 2.25 12.76 -6.10
N LEU A 23 2.85 11.65 -5.66
CA LEU A 23 3.95 11.75 -4.70
C LEU A 23 5.09 12.54 -5.34
N ASP A 24 5.77 13.35 -4.53
CA ASP A 24 6.99 14.04 -4.94
C ASP A 24 8.04 12.99 -5.35
N ASN A 25 8.88 13.33 -6.33
CA ASN A 25 9.90 12.40 -6.85
C ASN A 25 10.88 11.97 -5.74
N ASP A 26 11.25 12.89 -4.84
CA ASP A 26 12.12 12.58 -3.71
C ASP A 26 11.49 11.55 -2.76
N ILE A 27 10.17 11.60 -2.59
CA ILE A 27 9.42 10.63 -1.78
C ILE A 27 9.35 9.28 -2.50
N LYS A 28 9.09 9.29 -3.81
CA LYS A 28 9.05 8.07 -4.62
C LYS A 28 10.39 7.33 -4.56
N THR A 29 11.51 8.04 -4.73
CA THR A 29 12.85 7.44 -4.65
C THR A 29 13.14 6.88 -3.25
N GLN A 30 12.69 7.54 -2.17
CA GLN A 30 12.84 7.00 -0.82
C GLN A 30 11.99 5.74 -0.58
N ILE A 31 10.77 5.70 -1.12
CA ILE A 31 9.91 4.52 -1.07
C ILE A 31 10.56 3.36 -1.82
N GLU A 32 11.03 3.60 -3.04
CA GLU A 32 11.72 2.61 -3.88
C GLU A 32 12.96 2.05 -3.17
N SER A 33 13.81 2.91 -2.61
CA SER A 33 15.00 2.49 -1.88
C SER A 33 14.68 1.66 -0.63
N ALA A 34 13.60 1.97 0.08
CA ALA A 34 13.17 1.19 1.24
C ALA A 34 12.53 -0.14 0.84
N GLN A 35 11.82 -0.20 -0.29
CA GLN A 35 11.32 -1.45 -0.87
C GLN A 35 12.45 -2.41 -1.25
N GLU A 36 13.56 -1.89 -1.78
CA GLU A 36 14.76 -2.69 -2.05
C GLU A 36 15.40 -3.25 -0.77
N ASP A 37 15.22 -2.60 0.39
CA ASP A 37 15.66 -3.07 1.71
C ASP A 37 14.58 -3.88 2.46
N ASN A 38 13.69 -4.56 1.71
CA ASN A 38 12.63 -5.43 2.24
C ASN A 38 11.54 -4.76 3.09
N THR A 39 11.34 -3.45 2.94
CA THR A 39 10.18 -2.76 3.54
C THR A 39 9.02 -2.72 2.54
N ASN A 40 7.90 -3.39 2.82
CA ASN A 40 6.72 -3.27 1.95
C ASN A 40 5.96 -1.98 2.26
N PHE A 41 5.54 -1.30 1.21
CA PHE A 41 4.64 -0.17 1.27
C PHE A 41 3.28 -0.60 0.73
N HIS A 42 2.24 -0.41 1.54
CA HIS A 42 0.86 -0.71 1.22
C HIS A 42 0.05 0.59 1.21
N SER A 43 -0.99 0.65 0.36
CA SER A 43 -1.97 1.72 0.39
C SER A 43 -3.38 1.18 0.68
N LEU A 44 -4.14 1.97 1.44
CA LEU A 44 -5.59 1.84 1.58
C LEU A 44 -6.24 3.13 1.09
N VAL A 45 -6.79 3.07 -0.11
CA VAL A 45 -7.50 4.17 -0.76
C VAL A 45 -8.90 4.29 -0.16
N ILE A 46 -9.21 5.44 0.44
CA ILE A 46 -10.54 5.74 0.98
C ILE A 46 -11.39 6.37 -0.13
N GLY A 47 -12.44 5.67 -0.56
CA GLY A 47 -13.31 6.07 -1.65
C GLY A 47 -13.19 5.17 -2.89
N THR A 48 -13.73 5.66 -4.00
CA THR A 48 -13.84 4.90 -5.27
C THR A 48 -12.72 5.21 -6.26
N SER A 49 -11.91 6.24 -6.00
CA SER A 49 -10.88 6.70 -6.91
C SER A 49 -9.79 7.45 -6.15
N GLY A 50 -8.60 7.47 -6.74
CA GLY A 50 -7.45 8.22 -6.29
C GLY A 50 -6.46 8.37 -7.43
N ASN A 51 -5.38 9.11 -7.21
CA ASN A 51 -4.38 9.31 -8.25
C ASN A 51 -3.52 8.06 -8.47
N ASN A 52 -3.67 7.41 -9.62
CA ASN A 52 -2.88 6.23 -9.97
C ASN A 52 -1.36 6.49 -9.95
N GLY A 53 -0.91 7.71 -10.27
CA GLY A 53 0.51 8.08 -10.22
C GLY A 53 1.10 8.18 -8.81
N ALA A 54 0.26 8.26 -7.77
CA ALA A 54 0.65 8.09 -6.38
C ALA A 54 0.48 6.64 -5.91
N ILE A 55 -0.66 6.02 -6.23
CA ILE A 55 -1.02 4.64 -5.82
C ILE A 55 -0.05 3.60 -6.39
N ASN A 56 0.46 3.79 -7.61
CA ASN A 56 1.37 2.85 -8.25
C ASN A 56 2.77 2.79 -7.61
N SER A 57 3.10 3.68 -6.66
CA SER A 57 4.36 3.62 -5.90
C SER A 57 4.35 2.59 -4.76
N PHE A 58 3.19 2.01 -4.44
CA PHE A 58 3.03 1.04 -3.34
C PHE A 58 2.96 -0.40 -3.89
N ASN A 59 3.45 -1.37 -3.11
CA ASN A 59 3.47 -2.79 -3.47
C ASN A 59 2.07 -3.40 -3.58
N HIS A 60 1.16 -3.01 -2.67
CA HIS A 60 -0.22 -3.45 -2.68
C HIS A 60 -1.15 -2.27 -2.43
N ASN A 61 -2.26 -2.26 -3.15
CA ASN A 61 -3.23 -1.16 -3.14
C ASN A 61 -4.62 -1.73 -2.90
N TRP A 62 -5.22 -1.35 -1.78
CA TRP A 62 -6.57 -1.76 -1.40
C TRP A 62 -7.52 -0.57 -1.47
N PHE A 63 -8.78 -0.84 -1.74
CA PHE A 63 -9.83 0.18 -1.80
C PHE A 63 -10.85 -0.04 -0.69
N TYR A 64 -11.22 1.06 -0.04
CA TYR A 64 -12.28 1.14 0.95
C TYR A 64 -13.32 2.18 0.50
N ASP A 65 -14.29 1.73 -0.28
CA ASP A 65 -15.39 2.58 -0.71
C ASP A 65 -16.38 2.80 0.45
N THR A 66 -16.31 3.98 1.08
CA THR A 66 -17.20 4.37 2.20
C THR A 66 -18.68 4.39 1.83
N ASN A 67 -19.03 4.43 0.54
CA ASN A 67 -20.42 4.38 0.08
C ASN A 67 -20.93 2.94 -0.15
N ASN A 68 -20.05 1.94 -0.06
CA ASN A 68 -20.39 0.55 -0.26
C ASN A 68 -20.73 -0.12 1.10
N PRO A 69 -21.96 -0.62 1.31
CA PRO A 69 -22.33 -1.30 2.56
C PRO A 69 -21.48 -2.55 2.86
N GLN A 70 -20.81 -3.10 1.85
CA GLN A 70 -19.93 -4.27 1.95
C GLN A 70 -18.45 -3.89 1.98
N ALA A 71 -18.08 -2.62 2.17
CA ALA A 71 -16.69 -2.16 2.14
C ALA A 71 -15.75 -2.97 3.03
N ASN A 72 -16.17 -3.28 4.26
CA ASN A 72 -15.40 -4.10 5.20
C ASN A 72 -15.13 -5.50 4.63
N ARG A 73 -16.14 -6.13 4.03
CA ARG A 73 -16.01 -7.47 3.43
C ARG A 73 -15.03 -7.43 2.25
N HIS A 74 -15.21 -6.48 1.33
CA HIS A 74 -14.33 -6.34 0.17
C HIS A 74 -12.88 -6.05 0.58
N LEU A 75 -12.66 -5.26 1.63
CA LEU A 75 -11.31 -5.03 2.16
C LEU A 75 -10.68 -6.33 2.67
N VAL A 76 -11.43 -7.14 3.42
CA VAL A 76 -10.94 -8.43 3.92
C VAL A 76 -10.61 -9.38 2.77
N GLU A 77 -11.45 -9.43 1.74
CA GLU A 77 -11.21 -10.23 0.52
C GLU A 77 -9.92 -9.80 -0.18
N GLN A 78 -9.73 -8.50 -0.41
CA GLN A 78 -8.52 -7.94 -1.02
C GLN A 78 -7.23 -8.24 -0.22
N ILE A 79 -7.27 -8.18 1.11
CA ILE A 79 -6.11 -8.50 1.96
C ILE A 79 -5.80 -9.99 1.91
N HIS A 80 -6.81 -10.84 1.83
CA HIS A 80 -6.64 -12.29 1.84
C HIS A 80 -5.89 -12.80 0.59
N GLU A 81 -6.14 -12.22 -0.58
CA GLU A 81 -5.51 -12.60 -1.86
C GLU A 81 -3.97 -12.57 -1.81
N ILE A 82 -3.40 -11.64 -1.05
CA ILE A 82 -1.95 -11.43 -0.93
C ILE A 82 -1.28 -12.55 -0.14
N ARG A 83 -1.92 -13.04 0.93
CA ARG A 83 -1.40 -14.19 1.70
C ARG A 83 -1.30 -15.44 0.83
N THR A 84 -2.27 -15.65 -0.04
CA THR A 84 -2.35 -16.84 -0.89
C THR A 84 -1.28 -16.82 -1.98
N HIS A 85 -1.00 -15.67 -2.60
CA HIS A 85 0.03 -15.55 -3.64
C HIS A 85 1.45 -15.73 -3.09
N ASN A 86 1.76 -15.18 -1.92
CA ASN A 86 3.06 -15.38 -1.27
C ASN A 86 3.27 -16.83 -0.78
N SER A 87 2.20 -17.58 -0.50
CA SER A 87 2.31 -19.00 -0.13
C SER A 87 2.60 -19.93 -1.31
N LEU A 88 2.16 -19.57 -2.53
CA LEU A 88 2.39 -20.36 -3.74
C LEU A 88 3.74 -20.04 -4.40
N ALA A 89 4.27 -18.84 -4.21
CA ALA A 89 5.61 -18.47 -4.69
C ALA A 89 6.76 -19.10 -3.88
N ASN A 90 6.45 -19.64 -2.69
CA ASN A 90 7.41 -20.28 -1.77
C ASN A 90 7.21 -21.80 -1.64
N ALA A 91 6.44 -22.43 -2.54
CA ALA A 91 6.17 -23.87 -2.59
C ALA A 91 6.79 -24.50 -3.84
#